data_AF-A0A1H1EDL6-F1
#
_entry.id   AF-A0A1H1EDL6-F1
#
_cell.length_a   1.000
_cell.length_b   1.000
_cell.length_c   1.000
_cell.angle_alpha   90.00
_cell.angle_beta   90.00
_cell.angle_gamma   90.00
#
_symmetry.space_group_name_H-M   'P 1'
#
loop_
_entity.id
_entity.type
_entity.pdbx_description
1 polymer ?
#
loop_
_entity_poly.entity_id
_entity_poly.type
_entity_poly.pdbx_seq_one_letter_code
_entity_poly.pdbx_strand_id
1 'polypeptide(L)'
;MNTESLAGWLESMGVPPQVVSLGAEAEDAWCLLRTDSGGQQVWDVFWREQGNRYDWARFTSEQVACFYLFGRLTWTQALRGAVGQLDTGSTPPKGFRMPEASDS
;
A
#
# COMPACT_ATOMS: atom_id res chain seq x y z
N MET A 1 5.13 7.43 -3.98
CA MET A 1 4.79 6.14 -4.61
C MET A 1 4.16 6.39 -5.96
N ASN A 2 4.49 5.58 -6.97
CA ASN A 2 3.91 5.59 -8.32
C ASN A 2 3.58 4.13 -8.72
N THR A 3 3.02 3.93 -9.91
CA THR A 3 2.58 2.61 -10.37
C THR A 3 3.74 1.61 -10.48
N GLU A 4 4.91 2.07 -10.94
CA GLU A 4 6.12 1.24 -11.06
C GLU A 4 6.61 0.72 -9.70
N SER A 5 6.66 1.60 -8.70
CA SER A 5 7.09 1.23 -7.35
C SER A 5 6.04 0.37 -6.64
N LEU A 6 4.74 0.62 -6.90
CA LEU A 6 3.64 -0.03 -6.19
C LEU A 6 3.69 -1.56 -6.26
N ALA A 7 4.00 -2.12 -7.43
CA ALA A 7 4.06 -3.58 -7.63
C ALA A 7 5.08 -4.23 -6.67
N GLY A 8 6.31 -3.71 -6.62
CA GLY A 8 7.35 -4.24 -5.74
C GLY A 8 7.02 -4.07 -4.25
N TRP A 9 6.34 -2.98 -3.87
CA TRP A 9 5.90 -2.78 -2.50
C TRP A 9 4.80 -3.78 -2.09
N LEU A 10 3.82 -4.03 -2.97
CA LEU A 10 2.77 -5.02 -2.73
C LEU A 10 3.34 -6.44 -2.62
N GLU A 11 4.29 -6.79 -3.48
CA GLU A 11 5.01 -8.06 -3.42
C GLU A 11 5.76 -8.21 -2.10
N SER A 12 6.50 -7.17 -1.66
CA SER A 12 7.22 -7.20 -0.38
C SER A 12 6.30 -7.36 0.84
N MET A 13 5.03 -6.95 0.72
CA MET A 13 3.99 -7.10 1.73
C MET A 13 3.24 -8.44 1.65
N GLY A 14 3.66 -9.34 0.75
CA GLY A 14 3.05 -10.66 0.56
C GLY A 14 1.70 -10.64 -0.17
N VAL A 15 1.38 -9.55 -0.88
CA VAL A 15 0.16 -9.52 -1.70
C VAL A 15 0.39 -10.36 -2.96
N PRO A 16 -0.47 -11.36 -3.24
CA PRO A 16 -0.31 -12.19 -4.42
C PRO A 16 -0.43 -11.36 -5.71
N PRO A 17 0.47 -11.53 -6.69
CA PRO A 17 0.46 -10.71 -7.91
C PRO A 17 -0.82 -10.92 -8.74
N GLN A 18 -1.45 -12.09 -8.66
CA GLN A 18 -2.69 -12.39 -9.40
C GLN A 18 -3.92 -11.60 -8.91
N VAL A 19 -3.90 -11.04 -7.69
CA VAL A 19 -5.03 -10.25 -7.18
C VAL A 19 -4.89 -8.75 -7.49
N VAL A 20 -3.88 -8.36 -8.27
CA VAL A 20 -3.59 -6.97 -8.63
C VAL A 20 -3.28 -6.87 -10.13
N SER A 21 -3.89 -5.91 -10.80
CA SER A 21 -3.62 -5.58 -12.19
C SER A 21 -3.34 -4.09 -12.33
N LEU A 22 -2.15 -3.74 -12.82
CA LEU A 22 -1.73 -2.35 -13.00
C LEU A 22 -1.69 -2.03 -14.50
N GLY A 23 -2.44 -1.03 -14.93
CA GLY A 23 -2.51 -0.58 -16.33
C GLY A 23 -3.42 -1.41 -17.24
N ALA A 24 -3.99 -2.52 -16.75
CA ALA A 24 -4.95 -3.35 -17.49
C ALA A 24 -6.09 -3.82 -16.58
N GLU A 25 -7.22 -4.17 -17.17
CA GLU A 25 -8.29 -4.87 -16.47
C GLU A 25 -8.01 -6.38 -16.43
N ALA A 26 -8.23 -6.99 -15.27
CA ALA A 26 -8.23 -8.43 -15.08
C ALA A 26 -9.43 -8.83 -14.22
N GLU A 27 -10.05 -9.98 -14.49
CA GLU A 27 -11.07 -10.54 -13.59
C GLU A 27 -10.43 -10.99 -12.26
N ASP A 28 -11.23 -11.00 -11.20
CA ASP A 28 -10.86 -11.39 -9.84
C ASP A 28 -9.60 -10.66 -9.33
N ALA A 29 -9.48 -9.38 -9.69
CA ALA A 29 -8.32 -8.55 -9.35
C ALA A 29 -8.68 -7.09 -9.04
N TRP A 30 -7.86 -6.48 -8.18
CA TRP A 30 -7.81 -5.04 -8.01
C TRP A 30 -7.11 -4.38 -9.19
N CYS A 31 -7.83 -3.56 -9.94
CA CYS A 31 -7.32 -2.87 -11.11
C CYS A 31 -6.97 -1.42 -10.76
N LEU A 32 -5.79 -0.96 -11.19
CA LEU A 32 -5.42 0.46 -11.26
C LEU A 32 -5.24 0.84 -12.73
N LEU A 33 -6.11 1.68 -13.28
CA LEU A 33 -6.05 2.12 -14.67
C LEU A 33 -5.78 3.61 -14.77
N ARG A 34 -4.80 4.00 -15.58
CA ARG A 34 -4.65 5.37 -16.03
C ARG A 34 -5.51 5.59 -17.27
N THR A 35 -6.41 6.57 -17.23
CA THR A 35 -7.22 7.00 -18.37
C THR A 35 -7.09 8.51 -18.58
N ASP A 36 -7.40 8.98 -19.78
CA ASP A 36 -7.50 10.39 -20.08
C ASP A 36 -8.97 10.81 -20.07
N SER A 37 -9.31 11.81 -19.27
CA SER A 37 -10.66 12.36 -19.14
C SER A 37 -10.62 13.87 -19.27
N GLY A 38 -11.19 14.40 -20.35
CA GLY A 38 -11.24 15.85 -20.58
C GLY A 38 -9.85 16.51 -20.70
N GLY A 39 -8.86 15.79 -21.24
CA GLY A 39 -7.48 16.28 -21.38
C GLY A 39 -6.67 16.22 -20.07
N GLN A 40 -7.19 15.60 -19.01
CA GLN A 40 -6.45 15.34 -17.78
C GLN A 40 -6.29 13.83 -17.56
N GLN A 41 -5.13 13.45 -17.03
CA GLN A 41 -4.89 12.09 -16.58
C GLN A 41 -5.67 11.84 -15.29
N VAL A 42 -6.37 10.71 -15.26
CA VAL A 42 -7.08 10.22 -14.08
C VAL A 42 -6.75 8.75 -13.85
N TRP A 43 -6.85 8.33 -12.60
CA TRP A 43 -6.56 6.98 -12.15
C TRP A 43 -7.81 6.38 -11.54
N ASP A 44 -8.28 5.29 -12.13
CA ASP A 44 -9.39 4.49 -11.63
C ASP A 44 -8.85 3.31 -10.83
N VAL A 45 -9.37 3.11 -9.63
CA VAL A 45 -9.11 1.95 -8.77
C VAL A 45 -10.42 1.21 -8.53
N PHE A 46 -10.48 -0.09 -8.81
CA PHE A 46 -11.69 -0.90 -8.60
C PHE A 46 -11.37 -2.39 -8.50
N TRP A 47 -12.28 -3.15 -7.88
CA TRP A 47 -12.29 -4.61 -7.97
C TRP A 47 -13.09 -5.01 -9.19
N ARG A 48 -12.57 -5.96 -9.98
CA ARG A 48 -13.27 -6.46 -11.16
C ARG A 48 -13.64 -7.90 -10.94
N GLU A 49 -14.93 -8.20 -11.09
CA GLU A 49 -15.49 -9.54 -10.89
C GLU A 49 -16.74 -9.71 -11.73
N GLN A 50 -16.78 -10.80 -12.49
CA GLN A 50 -17.88 -11.16 -13.40
C GLN A 50 -18.24 -10.02 -14.37
N GLY A 51 -17.21 -9.31 -14.87
CA GLY A 51 -17.37 -8.19 -15.78
C GLY A 51 -17.88 -6.89 -15.14
N ASN A 52 -18.13 -6.86 -13.83
CA ASN A 52 -18.55 -5.67 -13.10
C ASN A 52 -17.37 -5.00 -12.39
N ARG A 53 -17.51 -3.69 -12.13
CA ARG A 53 -16.54 -2.91 -11.34
C ARG A 53 -17.15 -2.55 -9.99
N TYR A 54 -16.49 -2.97 -8.90
CA TYR A 54 -16.90 -2.75 -7.53
C TYR A 54 -15.92 -1.84 -6.78
N ASP A 55 -16.40 -1.19 -5.72
CA ASP A 55 -15.68 -0.21 -4.89
C ASP A 55 -14.84 0.77 -5.72
N TRP A 56 -15.43 1.26 -6.82
CA TRP A 56 -14.73 2.12 -7.75
C TRP A 56 -14.44 3.48 -7.13
N ALA A 57 -13.17 3.90 -7.23
CA ALA A 57 -12.70 5.21 -6.85
C ALA A 57 -11.89 5.82 -8.01
N ARG A 58 -12.05 7.13 -8.22
CA ARG A 58 -11.33 7.90 -9.24
C ARG A 58 -10.51 9.00 -8.61
N PHE A 59 -9.28 9.15 -9.06
CA PHE A 59 -8.32 10.12 -8.57
C PHE A 59 -7.67 10.91 -9.72
N THR A 60 -7.27 12.15 -9.46
CA THR A 60 -6.50 12.99 -10.40
C THR A 60 -4.99 12.97 -10.12
N SER A 61 -4.55 12.14 -9.16
CA SER A 61 -3.16 11.98 -8.78
C SER A 61 -2.80 10.51 -8.72
N GLU A 62 -1.80 10.12 -9.52
CA GLU A 62 -1.23 8.77 -9.50
C GLU A 62 -0.84 8.34 -8.10
N GLN A 63 -0.17 9.24 -7.37
CA GLN A 63 0.37 8.96 -6.05
C GLN A 63 -0.75 8.62 -5.06
N VAL A 64 -1.85 9.38 -5.09
CA VAL A 64 -3.00 9.15 -4.20
C VAL A 64 -3.70 7.84 -4.55
N ALA A 65 -3.89 7.55 -5.85
CA ALA A 65 -4.47 6.29 -6.29
C ALA A 65 -3.62 5.08 -5.86
N CYS A 66 -2.29 5.17 -6.00
CA CYS A 66 -1.38 4.13 -5.55
C CYS A 66 -1.46 3.92 -4.04
N PHE A 67 -1.46 5.00 -3.23
CA PHE A 67 -1.58 4.88 -1.77
C PHE A 67 -2.92 4.30 -1.34
N TYR A 68 -4.00 4.67 -2.01
CA TYR A 68 -5.32 4.11 -1.77
C TYR A 68 -5.33 2.59 -2.01
N LEU A 69 -4.84 2.14 -3.17
CA LEU A 69 -4.77 0.71 -3.51
C LEU A 69 -3.86 -0.06 -2.54
N PHE A 70 -2.67 0.48 -2.24
CA PHE A 70 -1.73 -0.11 -1.29
C PHE A 70 -2.36 -0.29 0.09
N GLY A 71 -3.00 0.76 0.63
CA GLY A 71 -3.64 0.71 1.95
C GLY A 71 -4.74 -0.35 2.02
N ARG A 72 -5.56 -0.49 0.97
CA ARG A 72 -6.60 -1.53 0.91
C ARG A 72 -6.03 -2.94 0.96
N LEU A 73 -5.02 -3.21 0.14
CA LEU A 73 -4.46 -4.56 0.02
C LEU A 73 -3.67 -4.95 1.26
N THR A 74 -2.93 -4.02 1.84
CA THR A 74 -2.13 -4.25 3.06
C THR A 74 -2.98 -4.34 4.32
N TRP A 75 -4.09 -3.60 4.42
CA TRP A 75 -5.06 -3.79 5.51
C TRP A 75 -5.63 -5.21 5.51
N THR A 76 -5.93 -5.75 4.32
CA THR A 76 -6.43 -7.12 4.19
C THR A 76 -5.37 -8.17 4.60
N GLN A 77 -4.07 -7.87 4.41
CA GLN A 77 -2.98 -8.71 4.91
C GLN A 77 -2.77 -8.58 6.42
N ALA A 78 -2.92 -7.37 6.98
CA ALA A 78 -2.86 -7.14 8.41
C ALA A 78 -3.94 -7.94 9.17
N LEU A 79 -5.16 -7.97 8.65
CA LEU A 79 -6.25 -8.78 9.21
C LEU A 79 -5.98 -10.30 9.13
N ARG A 80 -5.15 -10.75 8.19
CA ARG A 80 -4.72 -12.15 8.06
C ARG A 80 -3.49 -12.50 8.91
N GLY A 81 -2.96 -11.55 9.70
CA GLY A 81 -1.78 -11.74 10.55
C GLY A 81 -0.45 -11.77 9.78
N ALA A 82 -0.45 -11.41 8.49
CA ALA A 82 0.75 -11.42 7.65
C ALA A 82 1.62 -10.16 7.82
N VAL A 83 1.05 -9.08 8.38
CA VAL A 83 1.82 -7.90 8.79
C VAL A 83 2.27 -8.12 10.24
N GLY A 84 3.54 -8.49 10.40
CA GLY A 84 4.15 -8.79 11.69
C GLY A 84 4.17 -7.59 12.64
N GLN A 85 4.14 -7.93 13.94
CA GLN A 85 4.23 -7.01 15.07
C GLN A 85 5.35 -5.99 14.85
N LEU A 86 5.04 -4.69 14.99
CA LEU A 86 6.06 -3.65 15.04
C LEU A 86 7.05 -4.05 16.14
N ASP A 87 8.32 -4.22 15.79
CA ASP A 87 9.37 -4.43 16.79
C ASP A 87 9.41 -3.20 17.70
N THR A 88 8.85 -3.33 18.90
CA THR A 88 8.91 -2.31 19.97
C THR A 88 10.35 -2.08 20.49
N GLY A 89 11.35 -2.70 19.85
CA GLY A 89 12.77 -2.62 20.17
C GLY A 89 13.40 -1.25 19.91
N SER A 90 12.72 -0.33 19.21
CA SER A 90 13.16 1.08 19.10
C SER A 90 12.64 1.95 20.25
N THR A 91 12.46 1.38 21.45
CA THR A 91 12.41 2.18 22.67
C THR A 91 13.84 2.67 22.92
N PRO A 92 14.12 3.99 22.95
CA PRO A 92 15.43 4.49 23.37
C PRO A 92 15.75 3.87 24.75
N PRO A 93 16.98 3.39 25.01
CA PRO A 93 17.29 2.75 26.28
C PRO A 93 16.85 3.66 27.44
N LYS A 94 16.04 3.11 28.34
CA LYS A 94 15.64 3.76 29.59
C LYS A 94 16.92 4.23 30.29
N GLY A 95 17.12 5.55 30.30
CA GLY A 95 18.08 6.26 31.13
C GLY A 95 19.48 5.66 31.10
N PHE A 96 20.34 6.19 30.22
CA PHE A 96 21.75 6.24 30.53
C PHE A 96 21.91 7.04 31.84
N ARG A 97 21.98 6.35 32.99
CA ARG A 97 22.46 6.95 34.23
C ARG A 97 23.95 7.17 34.00
N MET A 98 24.33 8.42 33.79
CA MET A 98 25.74 8.84 33.79
C MET A 98 26.42 8.27 35.03
N PRO A 99 27.63 7.70 34.92
CA PRO A 99 28.38 7.30 36.09
C PRO A 99 28.56 8.54 36.98
N GLU A 100 28.21 8.36 38.25
CA GLU A 100 28.42 9.32 39.31
C GLU A 100 29.90 9.69 39.30
N ALA A 101 30.20 10.98 39.10
CA ALA A 101 31.55 11.48 39.26
C ALA A 101 31.91 11.30 40.75
N SER A 102 32.71 10.28 41.05
CA SER A 102 33.32 10.15 42.36
C SER A 102 34.31 11.28 42.55
N ASP A 103 33.95 12.12 43.50
CA ASP A 103 34.68 13.14 44.27
C ASP A 103 36.21 13.25 44.08
N SER A 104 36.66 14.50 43.99
CA SER A 104 37.96 14.97 44.50
C SER A 104 37.84 16.40 44.98
#